data_AF-A0A135VNB8-F1
#
_entry.id   AF-A0A135VNB8-F1
#
_cell.length_a   1.000
_cell.length_b   1.000
_cell.length_c   1.000
_cell.angle_alpha   90.00
_cell.angle_beta   90.00
_cell.angle_gamma   90.00
#
_symmetry.space_group_name_H-M   'P 1'
#
loop_
_entity.id
_entity.type
_entity.pdbx_description
1 polymer ?
#
loop_
_entity_poly.entity_id
_entity_poly.type
_entity_poly.pdbx_seq_one_letter_code
_entity_poly.pdbx_strand_id
1 'polypeptide(L)'
;MIEMTVSLALTGAIILISAFDRLRYFRKYWTLKRTLEDSFDVSDVDLSGRTEYGNCFSHKWVIENMTRTKHGRIGGWFQRQMMYSTLITVIWFGILIGSFGLVFGIFLISAYMLAGGALLIFFFGALIAVGPGGPKYSEELLLALAVLNQDEYQKGDYAFLRIALKSVTLWTVLSFIIGGTFLVSAPYGTLLFDTLGGAVLVFGDALLWGPMFILFDVWPPIGILYISLMTPFIFVIIPLTFYIIYRRMRYG
;
A
#
# COMPACT_ATOMS: atom_id res chain seq x y z
N MET A 1 18.95 -12.14 19.79
CA MET A 1 18.95 -13.23 18.76
C MET A 1 17.63 -13.97 18.70
N ILE A 2 17.16 -14.59 19.79
CA ILE A 2 15.86 -15.31 19.83
C ILE A 2 14.67 -14.36 19.57
N GLU A 3 14.76 -13.12 20.05
CA GLU A 3 13.68 -12.12 19.95
C GLU A 3 13.25 -11.83 18.51
N MET A 4 14.18 -11.75 17.55
CA MET A 4 13.87 -11.47 16.14
C MET A 4 13.19 -12.65 15.47
N THR A 5 13.66 -13.86 15.75
CA THR A 5 13.04 -15.10 15.28
C THR A 5 11.64 -15.27 15.85
N VAL A 6 11.46 -15.05 17.15
CA VAL A 6 10.15 -15.10 17.81
C VAL A 6 9.22 -14.02 17.25
N SER A 7 9.72 -12.81 17.04
CA SER A 7 8.92 -11.70 16.51
C SER A 7 8.48 -11.92 15.06
N LEU A 8 9.36 -12.41 14.19
CA LEU A 8 9.01 -12.81 12.83
C LEU A 8 8.00 -13.96 12.81
N ALA A 9 8.22 -14.99 13.64
CA ALA A 9 7.32 -16.13 13.71
C ALA A 9 5.93 -15.73 14.22
N LEU A 10 5.87 -14.98 15.31
CA LEU A 10 4.62 -14.53 15.93
C LEU A 10 3.86 -13.56 15.02
N THR A 11 4.57 -12.65 14.37
CA THR A 11 3.97 -11.71 13.40
C THR A 11 3.48 -12.43 12.16
N GLY A 12 4.27 -13.35 11.60
CA GLY A 12 3.86 -14.19 10.47
C GLY A 12 2.61 -15.01 10.81
N ALA A 13 2.56 -15.60 12.01
CA ALA A 13 1.39 -16.31 12.50
C ALA A 13 0.16 -15.41 12.63
N ILE A 14 0.28 -14.20 13.19
CA ILE A 14 -0.82 -13.24 13.30
C ILE A 14 -1.35 -12.86 11.92
N ILE A 15 -0.46 -12.54 10.96
CA ILE A 15 -0.87 -12.19 9.59
C ILE A 15 -1.61 -13.36 8.94
N LEU A 16 -1.11 -14.59 9.10
CA LEU A 16 -1.78 -15.76 8.55
C LEU A 16 -3.14 -16.02 9.20
N ILE A 17 -3.25 -15.92 10.52
CA ILE A 17 -4.52 -16.06 11.23
C ILE A 17 -5.50 -15.00 10.74
N SER A 18 -5.07 -13.74 10.63
CA SER A 18 -5.90 -12.65 10.10
C SER A 18 -6.33 -12.91 8.65
N ALA A 19 -5.42 -13.38 7.79
CA ALA A 19 -5.73 -13.72 6.40
C ALA A 19 -6.73 -14.90 6.31
N PHE A 20 -6.57 -15.93 7.16
CA PHE A 20 -7.51 -17.05 7.23
C PHE A 20 -8.88 -16.62 7.74
N ASP A 21 -8.94 -15.77 8.76
CA ASP A 21 -10.19 -15.28 9.31
C ASP A 21 -10.95 -14.43 8.29
N ARG A 22 -10.25 -13.51 7.60
CA ARG A 22 -10.79 -12.80 6.43
C ARG A 22 -11.31 -13.78 5.38
N LEU A 23 -10.52 -14.78 4.98
CA LEU A 23 -10.95 -15.74 3.96
C LEU A 23 -12.24 -16.47 4.37
N ARG A 24 -12.37 -16.87 5.65
CA ARG A 24 -13.58 -17.50 6.18
C ARG A 24 -14.77 -16.54 6.16
N TYR A 25 -14.57 -15.31 6.59
CA TYR A 25 -15.59 -14.27 6.57
C TYR A 25 -16.07 -13.99 5.14
N PHE A 26 -15.13 -13.91 4.18
CA PHE A 26 -15.42 -13.57 2.78
C PHE A 26 -16.09 -14.69 1.97
N ARG A 27 -16.08 -15.95 2.45
CA ARG A 27 -16.83 -17.04 1.82
C ARG A 27 -18.34 -16.75 1.73
N LYS A 28 -18.90 -15.99 2.67
CA LYS A 28 -20.34 -15.65 2.67
C LYS A 28 -20.74 -14.78 1.48
N TYR A 29 -19.86 -13.88 1.03
CA TYR A 29 -20.13 -13.00 -0.12
C TYR A 29 -20.00 -13.71 -1.47
N TRP A 30 -19.39 -14.89 -1.52
CA TRP A 30 -19.45 -15.73 -2.72
C TRP A 30 -20.86 -16.27 -2.98
N THR A 31 -21.66 -16.48 -1.93
CA THR A 31 -23.08 -16.81 -2.07
C THR A 31 -23.84 -15.62 -2.63
N LEU A 32 -23.59 -14.41 -2.12
CA LEU A 32 -24.18 -13.16 -2.65
C LEU A 32 -23.86 -12.96 -4.12
N LYS A 33 -22.61 -13.26 -4.52
CA LYS A 33 -22.21 -13.26 -5.93
C LYS A 33 -23.08 -14.20 -6.76
N ARG A 34 -23.24 -15.46 -6.34
CA ARG A 34 -24.08 -16.43 -7.06
C ARG A 34 -25.54 -15.97 -7.15
N THR A 35 -26.10 -15.45 -6.06
CA THR A 35 -27.48 -14.91 -6.07
C THR A 35 -27.65 -13.78 -7.08
N LEU A 36 -26.68 -12.87 -7.20
CA LEU A 36 -26.71 -11.81 -8.23
C LEU A 36 -26.50 -12.36 -9.65
N GLU A 37 -25.68 -13.40 -9.83
CA GLU A 37 -25.48 -14.08 -11.12
C GLU A 37 -26.74 -14.83 -11.57
N ASP A 38 -27.48 -15.42 -10.63
CA ASP A 38 -28.70 -16.18 -10.92
C ASP A 38 -29.91 -15.25 -11.15
N SER A 39 -29.96 -14.09 -10.47
CA SER A 39 -31.08 -13.13 -10.59
C SER A 39 -30.99 -12.19 -11.79
N PHE A 40 -29.79 -11.95 -12.34
CA PHE A 40 -29.59 -11.00 -13.45
C PHE A 40 -28.72 -11.62 -14.54
N ASP A 41 -29.06 -11.38 -15.82
CA ASP A 41 -28.15 -11.75 -16.91
C ASP A 41 -26.91 -10.85 -16.90
N VAL A 42 -25.83 -11.38 -16.34
CA VAL A 42 -24.53 -10.71 -16.14
C VAL A 42 -23.56 -10.88 -17.29
N SER A 43 -23.93 -11.60 -18.35
CA SER A 43 -23.05 -11.85 -19.51
C SER A 43 -22.62 -10.56 -20.22
N ASP A 44 -23.50 -9.55 -20.25
CA ASP A 44 -23.24 -8.24 -20.86
C ASP A 44 -22.56 -7.22 -19.93
N VAL A 45 -22.23 -7.59 -18.69
CA VAL A 45 -21.60 -6.65 -17.75
C VAL A 45 -20.11 -6.55 -18.06
N ASP A 46 -19.73 -5.49 -18.78
CA ASP A 46 -18.34 -5.10 -18.99
C ASP A 46 -17.66 -4.68 -17.68
N LEU A 47 -16.54 -5.32 -17.36
CA LEU A 47 -15.72 -5.10 -16.16
C LEU A 47 -14.39 -4.42 -16.50
N SER A 48 -14.18 -4.03 -17.75
CA SER A 48 -12.96 -3.39 -18.25
C SER A 48 -12.82 -1.94 -17.75
N GLY A 49 -13.88 -1.36 -17.17
CA GLY A 49 -13.93 0.02 -16.73
C GLY A 49 -14.24 1.02 -17.85
N ARG A 50 -14.70 0.55 -19.01
CA ARG A 50 -15.13 1.40 -20.13
C ARG A 50 -16.60 1.81 -20.04
N THR A 51 -17.42 1.01 -19.37
CA THR A 51 -18.83 1.30 -19.08
C THR A 51 -19.02 1.84 -17.67
N GLU A 52 -19.68 2.99 -17.55
CA GLU A 52 -20.08 3.56 -16.27
C GLU A 52 -21.43 2.96 -15.82
N TYR A 53 -21.40 2.19 -14.73
CA TYR A 53 -22.62 1.72 -14.08
C TYR A 53 -23.12 2.80 -13.11
N GLY A 54 -24.07 3.61 -13.58
CA GLY A 54 -24.76 4.62 -12.79
C GLY A 54 -26.06 4.08 -12.13
N ASN A 55 -26.58 4.84 -11.16
CA ASN A 55 -27.90 4.64 -10.52
C ASN A 55 -28.15 3.37 -9.68
N CYS A 56 -27.14 2.54 -9.40
CA CYS A 56 -27.26 1.43 -8.46
C CYS A 56 -26.93 1.81 -7.01
N PHE A 57 -27.32 0.96 -6.06
CA PHE A 57 -27.04 1.16 -4.63
C PHE A 57 -25.54 1.30 -4.38
N SER A 58 -24.72 0.43 -4.98
CA SER A 58 -23.27 0.43 -4.83
C SER A 58 -22.66 1.74 -5.33
N HIS A 59 -23.14 2.28 -6.45
CA HIS A 59 -22.66 3.56 -6.99
C HIS A 59 -23.00 4.72 -6.05
N LYS A 60 -24.24 4.79 -5.54
CA LYS A 60 -24.65 5.82 -4.56
C LYS A 60 -23.86 5.70 -3.26
N TRP A 61 -23.70 4.48 -2.73
CA TRP A 61 -22.91 4.22 -1.54
C TRP A 61 -21.45 4.63 -1.74
N VAL A 62 -20.84 4.28 -2.87
CA VAL A 62 -19.45 4.67 -3.18
C VAL A 62 -19.31 6.18 -3.27
N ILE A 63 -20.23 6.89 -3.94
CA ILE A 63 -20.19 8.35 -4.01
C ILE A 63 -20.37 8.97 -2.63
N GLU A 64 -21.37 8.54 -1.85
CA GLU A 64 -21.61 9.09 -0.52
C GLU A 64 -20.45 8.83 0.43
N ASN A 65 -19.85 7.64 0.38
CA ASN A 65 -18.74 7.31 1.25
C ASN A 65 -17.42 7.96 0.79
N MET A 66 -17.16 8.06 -0.53
CA MET A 66 -16.02 8.80 -1.08
C MET A 66 -16.11 10.31 -0.82
N THR A 67 -17.30 10.90 -0.91
CA THR A 67 -17.52 12.34 -0.66
C THR A 67 -17.49 12.67 0.83
N ARG A 68 -17.94 11.76 1.69
CA ARG A 68 -17.85 11.91 3.16
C ARG A 68 -16.46 11.59 3.71
N THR A 69 -15.69 10.72 3.06
CA THR A 69 -14.25 10.62 3.29
C THR A 69 -13.61 11.86 2.72
N LYS A 70 -13.55 12.91 3.55
CA LYS A 70 -12.75 14.11 3.28
C LYS A 70 -11.41 13.62 2.75
N HIS A 71 -11.16 13.78 1.46
CA HIS A 71 -9.79 13.88 0.96
C HIS A 71 -9.14 14.86 1.92
N GLY A 72 -8.20 14.38 2.74
CA GLY A 72 -7.76 15.12 3.91
C GLY A 72 -7.46 16.55 3.50
N ARG A 73 -7.73 17.54 4.36
CA ARG A 73 -7.41 18.97 4.09
C ARG A 73 -6.05 19.16 3.40
N ILE A 74 -5.11 18.27 3.70
CA ILE A 74 -3.78 18.08 3.13
C ILE A 74 -3.78 17.78 1.61
N GLY A 75 -4.60 16.84 1.10
CA GLY A 75 -4.66 16.48 -0.33
C GLY A 75 -5.22 17.61 -1.21
N GLY A 76 -6.28 18.28 -0.74
CA GLY A 76 -6.81 19.47 -1.42
C GLY A 76 -5.89 20.69 -1.31
N TRP A 77 -5.14 20.83 -0.21
CA TRP A 77 -4.06 21.80 -0.09
C TRP A 77 -2.90 21.49 -1.04
N PHE A 78 -2.51 20.22 -1.17
CA PHE A 78 -1.44 19.75 -2.05
C PHE A 78 -1.74 20.00 -3.52
N GLN A 79 -2.95 19.65 -3.99
CA GLN A 79 -3.38 19.95 -5.36
C GLN A 79 -3.39 21.46 -5.64
N ARG A 80 -3.85 22.28 -4.68
CA ARG A 80 -3.82 23.74 -4.81
C ARG A 80 -2.39 24.29 -4.87
N GLN A 81 -1.46 23.76 -4.07
CA GLN A 81 -0.07 24.23 -4.08
C GLN A 81 0.70 23.82 -5.34
N MET A 82 0.52 22.59 -5.83
CA MET A 82 1.12 22.16 -7.10
C MET A 82 0.64 23.01 -8.29
N MET A 83 -0.59 23.51 -8.25
CA MET A 83 -1.17 24.36 -9.28
C MET A 83 -0.63 25.80 -9.26
N TYR A 84 -0.29 26.34 -8.08
CA TYR A 84 0.21 27.72 -7.94
C TYR A 84 1.74 27.85 -8.01
N SER A 85 2.50 26.85 -7.55
CA SER A 85 3.97 26.89 -7.57
C SER A 85 4.55 25.48 -7.49
N THR A 86 4.57 24.80 -8.63
CA THR A 86 4.99 23.40 -8.75
C THR A 86 6.44 23.20 -8.30
N LEU A 87 7.35 24.09 -8.68
CA LEU A 87 8.79 23.97 -8.37
C LEU A 87 9.08 24.15 -6.87
N ILE A 88 8.46 25.15 -6.23
CA ILE A 88 8.61 25.40 -4.79
C ILE A 88 7.97 24.27 -3.98
N THR A 89 6.81 23.79 -4.41
CA THR A 89 6.11 22.68 -3.74
C THR A 89 6.93 21.39 -3.82
N VAL A 90 7.52 21.08 -4.97
CA VAL A 90 8.40 19.92 -5.15
C VAL A 90 9.64 20.02 -4.28
N ILE A 91 10.29 21.19 -4.20
CA ILE A 91 11.44 21.40 -3.32
C ILE A 91 11.05 21.22 -1.85
N TRP A 92 9.95 21.84 -1.41
CA TRP A 92 9.47 21.71 -0.02
C TRP A 92 9.12 20.28 0.34
N PHE A 93 8.42 19.56 -0.54
CA PHE A 93 8.10 18.14 -0.31
C PHE A 93 9.33 17.25 -0.41
N GLY A 94 10.28 17.56 -1.29
CA GLY A 94 11.57 16.88 -1.37
C GLY A 94 12.35 17.02 -0.06
N ILE A 95 12.38 18.23 0.50
CA ILE A 95 12.97 18.48 1.82
C ILE A 95 12.17 17.74 2.89
N LEU A 96 10.84 17.83 2.92
CA LEU A 96 10.02 17.24 3.98
C LEU A 96 10.08 15.71 3.96
N ILE A 97 9.97 15.09 2.79
CA ILE A 97 10.07 13.64 2.59
C ILE A 97 11.52 13.18 2.79
N GLY A 98 12.51 13.93 2.33
CA GLY A 98 13.94 13.63 2.55
C GLY A 98 14.32 13.73 4.02
N SER A 99 13.86 14.76 4.72
CA SER A 99 14.03 14.95 6.16
C SER A 99 13.30 13.87 6.93
N PHE A 100 12.07 13.55 6.55
CA PHE A 100 11.31 12.46 7.15
C PHE A 100 12.00 11.12 6.91
N GLY A 101 12.50 10.87 5.70
CA GLY A 101 13.27 9.66 5.37
C GLY A 101 14.58 9.57 6.16
N LEU A 102 15.24 10.70 6.42
CA LEU A 102 16.42 10.76 7.28
C LEU A 102 16.10 10.53 8.75
N VAL A 103 15.11 11.24 9.29
CA VAL A 103 14.65 11.07 10.68
C VAL A 103 14.10 9.66 10.89
N PHE A 104 13.36 9.13 9.92
CA PHE A 104 12.86 7.75 9.93
C PHE A 104 14.00 6.76 9.80
N GLY A 105 14.99 6.99 8.94
CA GLY A 105 16.20 6.17 8.83
C GLY A 105 17.01 6.16 10.13
N ILE A 106 17.21 7.32 10.76
CA ILE A 106 17.86 7.46 12.06
C ILE A 106 17.00 6.80 13.15
N PHE A 107 15.68 6.92 13.09
CA PHE A 107 14.75 6.23 13.99
C PHE A 107 14.83 4.71 13.80
N LEU A 108 14.93 4.19 12.58
CA LEU A 108 15.13 2.77 12.29
C LEU A 108 16.48 2.28 12.86
N ILE A 109 17.55 3.04 12.67
CA ILE A 109 18.89 2.73 13.17
C ILE A 109 18.94 2.78 14.71
N SER A 110 18.36 3.80 15.32
CA SER A 110 18.31 3.96 16.79
C SER A 110 17.36 2.97 17.46
N ALA A 111 16.22 2.66 16.82
CA ALA A 111 15.34 1.59 17.25
C ALA A 111 16.10 0.26 17.25
N TYR A 112 16.86 -0.06 16.20
CA TYR A 112 17.70 -1.26 16.12
C TYR A 112 18.65 -1.41 17.33
N MET A 113 19.18 -0.31 17.87
CA MET A 113 20.15 -0.35 18.99
C MET A 113 19.54 -0.56 20.38
N LEU A 114 18.25 -0.25 20.62
CA LEU A 114 17.67 -0.25 21.97
C LEU A 114 16.60 -1.33 22.23
N ALA A 115 15.83 -1.76 21.21
CA ALA A 115 14.84 -2.86 21.29
C ALA A 115 14.18 -3.25 19.92
N GLY A 116 14.61 -2.65 18.81
CA GLY A 116 13.66 -2.16 17.80
C GLY A 116 13.53 -2.91 16.49
N GLY A 117 14.28 -3.99 16.26
CA GLY A 117 13.98 -4.86 15.11
C GLY A 117 12.62 -5.57 15.28
N ALA A 118 12.35 -6.10 16.48
CA ALA A 118 11.10 -6.74 16.84
C ALA A 118 9.89 -5.80 16.72
N LEU A 119 10.02 -4.57 17.23
CA LEU A 119 8.95 -3.57 17.20
C LEU A 119 8.60 -3.18 15.76
N LEU A 120 9.59 -3.03 14.89
CA LEU A 120 9.36 -2.78 13.47
C LEU A 120 8.65 -3.95 12.78
N ILE A 121 9.06 -5.18 13.05
CA ILE A 121 8.38 -6.38 12.54
C ILE A 121 6.90 -6.35 12.94
N PHE A 122 6.60 -6.10 14.22
CA PHE A 122 5.23 -6.02 14.71
C PHE A 122 4.45 -4.87 14.08
N PHE A 123 5.07 -3.70 13.93
CA PHE A 123 4.44 -2.53 13.32
C PHE A 123 4.07 -2.80 11.85
N PHE A 124 5.01 -3.34 11.06
CA PHE A 124 4.74 -3.73 9.68
C PHE A 124 3.70 -4.84 9.59
N GLY A 125 3.78 -5.82 10.49
CA GLY A 125 2.79 -6.89 10.57
C GLY A 125 1.39 -6.39 10.88
N ALA A 126 1.26 -5.43 11.80
CA ALA A 126 0.00 -4.77 12.10
C ALA A 126 -0.53 -3.99 10.89
N LEU A 127 0.32 -3.25 10.16
CA LEU A 127 -0.08 -2.55 8.94
C LEU A 127 -0.60 -3.52 7.86
N ILE A 128 0.08 -4.65 7.67
CA ILE A 128 -0.35 -5.69 6.71
C ILE A 128 -1.66 -6.34 7.16
N ALA A 129 -1.78 -6.64 8.45
CA ALA A 129 -2.97 -7.26 9.04
C ALA A 129 -4.18 -6.33 9.06
N VAL A 130 -4.00 -5.01 9.10
CA VAL A 130 -5.09 -4.02 8.91
C VAL A 130 -5.42 -3.86 7.43
N GLY A 131 -4.41 -3.86 6.56
CA GLY A 131 -4.56 -3.73 5.12
C GLY A 131 -4.75 -2.28 4.65
N PRO A 132 -4.50 -1.99 3.36
CA PRO A 132 -4.65 -0.66 2.81
C PRO A 132 -6.12 -0.26 2.73
N GLY A 133 -6.37 1.05 2.61
CA GLY A 133 -7.72 1.59 2.56
C GLY A 133 -8.60 0.96 1.47
N GLY A 134 -8.05 0.64 0.30
CA GLY A 134 -8.81 0.08 -0.84
C GLY A 134 -9.54 -1.23 -0.53
N PRO A 135 -8.84 -2.29 -0.09
CA PRO A 135 -9.46 -3.51 0.41
C PRO A 135 -10.48 -3.21 1.51
N LYS A 136 -10.16 -2.39 2.51
CA LYS A 136 -11.09 -2.07 3.61
C LYS A 136 -12.39 -1.40 3.13
N TYR A 137 -12.32 -0.43 2.21
CA TYR A 137 -13.52 0.16 1.57
C TYR A 137 -14.32 -0.89 0.78
N SER A 138 -13.62 -1.84 0.15
CA SER A 138 -14.26 -2.94 -0.55
C SER A 138 -14.97 -3.88 0.43
N GLU A 139 -14.40 -4.14 1.61
CA GLU A 139 -15.03 -4.92 2.68
C GLU A 139 -16.31 -4.23 3.20
N GLU A 140 -16.25 -2.92 3.44
CA GLU A 140 -17.41 -2.13 3.89
C GLU A 140 -18.53 -2.08 2.85
N LEU A 141 -18.21 -2.01 1.56
CA LEU A 141 -19.20 -2.07 0.48
C LEU A 141 -19.89 -3.45 0.43
N LEU A 142 -19.12 -4.54 0.57
CA LEU A 142 -19.67 -5.89 0.59
C LEU A 142 -20.61 -6.10 1.79
N LEU A 143 -20.22 -5.57 2.94
CA LEU A 143 -21.06 -5.53 4.14
C LEU A 143 -22.38 -4.79 3.90
N ALA A 144 -22.32 -3.60 3.30
CA ALA A 144 -23.51 -2.82 2.98
C ALA A 144 -24.45 -3.55 2.00
N LEU A 145 -23.89 -4.21 0.98
CA LEU A 145 -24.66 -5.01 0.02
C LEU A 145 -25.30 -6.25 0.66
N ALA A 146 -24.65 -6.87 1.65
CA ALA A 146 -25.19 -8.04 2.33
C ALA A 146 -26.33 -7.71 3.31
N VAL A 147 -26.46 -6.45 3.74
CA VAL A 147 -27.58 -5.97 4.59
C VAL A 147 -28.78 -5.53 3.73
N LEU A 148 -28.55 -5.23 2.44
CA LEU A 148 -29.61 -4.84 1.51
C LEU A 148 -30.58 -6.00 1.26
N ASN A 149 -31.87 -5.68 1.10
CA ASN A 149 -32.88 -6.67 0.69
C ASN A 149 -32.63 -7.13 -0.75
N GLN A 150 -32.96 -8.39 -1.04
CA GLN A 150 -32.72 -8.98 -2.37
C GLN A 150 -33.46 -8.25 -3.50
N ASP A 151 -34.60 -7.64 -3.19
CA ASP A 151 -35.45 -6.92 -4.15
C ASP A 151 -34.87 -5.56 -4.57
N GLU A 152 -33.88 -5.05 -3.85
CA GLU A 152 -33.25 -3.76 -4.11
C GLU A 152 -31.99 -3.88 -4.97
N TYR A 153 -31.55 -5.10 -5.28
CA TYR A 153 -30.37 -5.33 -6.11
C TYR A 153 -30.60 -4.88 -7.55
N GLN A 154 -29.54 -4.34 -8.15
CA GLN A 154 -29.52 -4.01 -9.58
C GLN A 154 -28.35 -4.70 -10.29
N LYS A 155 -28.48 -4.90 -11.60
CA LYS A 155 -27.42 -5.46 -12.47
C LYS A 155 -26.08 -4.72 -12.33
N GLY A 156 -26.11 -3.39 -12.08
CA GLY A 156 -24.92 -2.58 -11.84
C GLY A 156 -24.16 -2.94 -10.55
N ASP A 157 -24.85 -3.42 -9.51
CA ASP A 157 -24.23 -3.79 -8.23
C ASP A 157 -23.29 -5.01 -8.37
N TYR A 158 -23.55 -5.89 -9.34
CA TYR A 158 -22.68 -7.03 -9.62
C TYR A 158 -21.26 -6.59 -10.04
N ALA A 159 -21.13 -5.53 -10.84
CA ALA A 159 -19.82 -5.03 -11.27
C ALA A 159 -18.99 -4.56 -10.06
N PHE A 160 -19.62 -3.79 -9.16
CA PHE A 160 -19.00 -3.31 -7.93
C PHE A 160 -18.67 -4.45 -6.96
N LEU A 161 -19.59 -5.41 -6.79
CA LEU A 161 -19.39 -6.60 -5.97
C LEU A 161 -18.16 -7.39 -6.45
N ARG A 162 -18.04 -7.63 -7.76
CA ARG A 162 -16.95 -8.42 -8.34
C ARG A 162 -15.59 -7.71 -8.19
N ILE A 163 -15.56 -6.39 -8.37
CA ILE A 163 -14.35 -5.59 -8.15
C ILE A 163 -13.94 -5.64 -6.67
N ALA A 164 -14.90 -5.45 -5.76
CA ALA A 164 -14.67 -5.48 -4.32
C ALA A 164 -14.16 -6.85 -3.86
N LEU A 165 -14.81 -7.94 -4.29
CA LEU A 165 -14.39 -9.31 -4.00
C LEU A 165 -12.97 -9.59 -4.50
N LYS A 166 -12.65 -9.16 -5.73
CA LYS A 166 -11.31 -9.34 -6.30
C LYS A 166 -10.24 -8.57 -5.52
N SER A 167 -10.54 -7.34 -5.12
CA SER A 167 -9.65 -6.48 -4.32
C SER A 167 -9.33 -7.13 -2.97
N VAL A 168 -10.36 -7.55 -2.23
CA VAL A 168 -10.20 -8.21 -0.93
C VAL A 168 -9.46 -9.54 -1.07
N THR A 169 -9.84 -10.38 -2.04
CA THR A 169 -9.19 -11.68 -2.27
C THR A 169 -7.72 -11.52 -2.61
N LEU A 170 -7.38 -10.56 -3.48
CA LEU A 170 -5.99 -10.30 -3.84
C LEU A 170 -5.17 -9.83 -2.63
N TRP A 171 -5.75 -8.97 -1.79
CA TRP A 171 -5.10 -8.56 -0.54
C TRP A 171 -4.92 -9.73 0.43
N THR A 172 -5.94 -10.58 0.61
CA THR A 172 -5.85 -11.77 1.47
C THR A 172 -4.76 -12.73 0.99
N VAL A 173 -4.65 -12.98 -0.33
CA VAL A 173 -3.59 -13.81 -0.90
C VAL A 173 -2.22 -13.19 -0.67
N LEU A 174 -2.09 -11.88 -0.86
CA LEU A 174 -0.84 -11.16 -0.64
C LEU A 174 -0.44 -11.20 0.84
N SER A 175 -1.37 -10.98 1.77
CA SER A 175 -1.13 -11.14 3.21
C SER A 175 -0.72 -12.58 3.56
N PHE A 176 -1.34 -13.59 2.93
CA PHE A 176 -0.96 -14.98 3.12
C PHE A 176 0.47 -15.27 2.68
N ILE A 177 0.85 -14.77 1.50
CA ILE A 177 2.22 -14.89 0.98
C ILE A 177 3.21 -14.22 1.94
N ILE A 178 2.94 -12.97 2.34
CA ILE A 178 3.85 -12.23 3.25
C ILE A 178 3.95 -12.93 4.61
N GLY A 179 2.82 -13.36 5.19
CA GLY A 179 2.82 -14.09 6.46
C GLY A 179 3.59 -15.41 6.37
N GLY A 180 3.46 -16.13 5.25
CA GLY A 180 4.25 -17.31 4.94
C GLY A 180 5.74 -17.01 4.82
N THR A 181 6.11 -15.94 4.11
CA THR A 181 7.50 -15.48 4.01
C THR A 181 8.07 -15.15 5.39
N PHE A 182 7.31 -14.49 6.27
CA PHE A 182 7.76 -14.16 7.63
C PHE A 182 8.05 -15.42 8.46
N LEU A 183 7.22 -16.46 8.35
CA LEU A 183 7.46 -17.74 9.03
C LEU A 183 8.67 -18.49 8.48
N VAL A 184 8.82 -18.57 7.15
CA VAL A 184 9.97 -19.23 6.52
C VAL A 184 11.28 -18.51 6.84
N SER A 185 11.24 -17.19 6.92
CA SER A 185 12.40 -16.35 7.24
C SER A 185 12.69 -16.23 8.73
N ALA A 186 11.77 -16.61 9.61
CA ALA A 186 11.95 -16.55 11.07
C ALA A 186 13.26 -17.20 11.57
N PRO A 187 13.65 -18.43 11.16
CA PRO A 187 14.92 -19.03 11.58
C PRO A 187 16.16 -18.25 11.10
N TYR A 188 16.03 -17.44 10.05
CA TYR A 188 17.09 -16.62 9.47
C TYR A 188 16.96 -15.14 9.85
N GLY A 189 16.18 -14.81 10.88
CA GLY A 189 15.80 -13.43 11.21
C GLY A 189 16.99 -12.48 11.29
N THR A 190 18.06 -12.85 12.02
CA THR A 190 19.27 -12.02 12.13
C THR A 190 19.93 -11.80 10.78
N LEU A 191 20.17 -12.87 10.03
CA LEU A 191 20.81 -12.80 8.71
C LEU A 191 19.99 -11.98 7.71
N LEU A 192 18.66 -12.07 7.75
CA LEU A 192 17.78 -11.29 6.87
C LEU A 192 17.87 -9.79 7.17
N PHE A 193 17.87 -9.39 8.45
CA PHE A 193 17.98 -7.98 8.81
C PHE A 193 19.40 -7.43 8.64
N ASP A 194 20.43 -8.24 8.89
CA ASP A 194 21.82 -7.86 8.64
C ASP A 194 22.09 -7.70 7.14
N THR A 195 21.55 -8.59 6.30
CA THR A 195 21.68 -8.49 4.85
C THR A 195 20.86 -7.34 4.27
N LEU A 196 19.64 -7.10 4.74
CA LEU A 196 18.86 -5.92 4.34
C LEU A 196 19.53 -4.62 4.81
N GLY A 197 19.99 -4.56 6.05
CA GLY A 197 20.72 -3.42 6.59
C GLY A 197 22.00 -3.16 5.82
N GLY A 198 22.78 -4.21 5.55
CA GLY A 198 23.97 -4.15 4.70
C GLY A 198 23.67 -3.71 3.27
N ALA A 199 22.62 -4.23 2.65
CA ALA A 199 22.21 -3.82 1.31
C ALA A 199 21.78 -2.34 1.27
N VAL A 200 21.01 -1.88 2.27
CA VAL A 200 20.61 -0.47 2.38
C VAL A 200 21.81 0.43 2.61
N LEU A 201 22.77 0.01 3.44
CA LEU A 201 24.01 0.75 3.68
C LEU A 201 24.87 0.82 2.42
N VAL A 202 25.11 -0.30 1.74
CA VAL A 202 25.90 -0.35 0.50
C VAL A 202 25.23 0.43 -0.62
N PHE A 203 23.91 0.28 -0.79
CA PHE A 203 23.14 1.05 -1.77
C PHE A 203 23.17 2.54 -1.46
N GLY A 204 22.89 2.90 -0.19
CA GLY A 204 22.91 4.28 0.27
C GLY A 204 24.27 4.91 0.10
N ASP A 205 25.35 4.19 0.43
CA ASP A 205 26.71 4.67 0.25
C ASP A 205 27.07 4.82 -1.23
N ALA A 206 26.86 3.78 -2.04
CA ALA A 206 27.23 3.80 -3.46
C ALA A 206 26.46 4.84 -4.28
N LEU A 207 25.19 5.10 -3.97
CA LEU A 207 24.34 5.97 -4.78
C LEU A 207 24.04 7.33 -4.16
N LEU A 208 23.98 7.45 -2.84
CA LEU A 208 23.61 8.70 -2.16
C LEU A 208 24.82 9.33 -1.46
N TRP A 209 25.34 8.68 -0.43
CA TRP A 209 26.29 9.28 0.52
C TRP A 209 27.69 9.40 -0.05
N GLY A 210 28.25 8.32 -0.61
CA GLY A 210 29.60 8.29 -1.15
C GLY A 210 29.83 9.35 -2.22
N PRO A 211 29.02 9.39 -3.31
CA PRO A 211 29.13 10.43 -4.31
C PRO A 211 28.89 11.83 -3.75
N MET A 212 27.95 11.99 -2.81
CA MET A 212 27.71 13.28 -2.14
C MET A 212 28.97 13.76 -1.41
N PHE A 213 29.61 12.92 -0.59
CA PHE A 213 30.79 13.30 0.17
C PHE A 213 31.98 13.62 -0.73
N ILE A 214 32.21 12.82 -1.79
CA ILE A 214 33.24 13.11 -2.80
C ILE A 214 33.01 14.49 -3.44
N LEU A 215 31.77 14.82 -3.80
CA LEU A 215 31.43 16.12 -4.38
C LEU A 215 31.50 17.26 -3.36
N PHE A 216 31.21 16.98 -2.09
CA PHE A 216 31.26 17.95 -1.00
C PHE A 216 32.69 18.40 -0.72
N ASP A 217 33.65 17.47 -0.79
CA ASP A 217 35.08 17.77 -0.64
C ASP A 217 35.63 18.66 -1.75
N VAL A 218 35.05 18.58 -2.96
CA VAL A 218 35.40 19.46 -4.09
C VAL A 218 34.75 20.83 -3.92
N TRP A 219 33.44 20.87 -3.73
CA TRP A 219 32.69 22.10 -3.45
C TRP A 219 31.37 21.77 -2.74
N PRO A 220 31.19 22.17 -1.47
CA PRO A 220 30.02 21.80 -0.66
C PRO A 220 28.65 22.00 -1.32
N PRO A 221 28.38 23.10 -2.06
CA PRO A 221 27.11 23.29 -2.75
C PRO A 221 26.80 22.21 -3.79
N ILE A 222 27.81 21.62 -4.46
CA ILE A 222 27.60 20.56 -5.45
C ILE A 222 27.11 19.29 -4.76
N GLY A 223 27.71 18.90 -3.63
CA GLY A 223 27.26 17.74 -2.86
C GLY A 223 25.80 17.90 -2.39
N ILE A 224 25.43 19.09 -1.93
CA ILE A 224 24.05 19.41 -1.52
C ILE A 224 23.09 19.32 -2.72
N LEU A 225 23.46 19.88 -3.88
CA LEU A 225 22.66 19.78 -5.10
C LEU A 225 22.50 18.32 -5.56
N TYR A 226 23.57 17.53 -5.50
CA TYR A 226 23.55 16.12 -5.86
C TYR A 226 22.52 15.33 -5.05
N ILE A 227 22.60 15.39 -3.71
CA ILE A 227 21.69 14.61 -2.86
C ILE A 227 20.24 15.09 -2.97
N SER A 228 20.05 16.40 -3.16
CA SER A 228 18.73 17.02 -3.36
C SER A 228 18.07 16.58 -4.67
N LEU A 229 18.85 16.27 -5.71
CA LEU A 229 18.36 15.77 -7.01
C LEU A 229 18.23 14.24 -7.03
N MET A 230 19.20 13.51 -6.47
CA MET A 230 19.22 12.05 -6.51
C MET A 230 18.15 11.40 -5.64
N THR A 231 17.86 11.98 -4.47
CA THR A 231 16.81 11.47 -3.59
C THR A 231 15.43 11.41 -4.28
N PRO A 232 14.89 12.51 -4.85
CA PRO A 232 13.62 12.44 -5.58
C PRO A 232 13.73 11.62 -6.86
N PHE A 233 14.89 11.59 -7.53
CA PHE A 233 15.07 10.76 -8.71
C PHE A 233 14.88 9.27 -8.41
N ILE A 234 15.55 8.77 -7.38
CA ILE A 234 15.50 7.36 -6.97
C ILE A 234 14.16 7.00 -6.35
N PHE A 235 13.62 7.83 -5.44
CA PHE A 235 12.44 7.47 -4.66
C PHE A 235 11.10 7.91 -5.28
N VAL A 236 11.11 8.84 -6.24
CA VAL A 236 9.88 9.35 -6.87
C VAL A 236 9.88 9.06 -8.36
N ILE A 237 10.90 9.49 -9.10
CA ILE A 237 10.89 9.43 -10.56
C ILE A 237 10.98 7.97 -11.06
N ILE A 238 11.92 7.18 -10.55
CA ILE A 238 12.06 5.78 -10.96
C ILE A 238 10.78 4.96 -10.66
N PRO A 239 10.22 4.96 -9.42
CA PRO A 239 8.99 4.23 -9.13
C PRO A 239 7.79 4.70 -9.96
N LEU A 240 7.65 6.01 -10.17
CA LEU A 240 6.59 6.56 -11.01
C LEU A 240 6.71 6.07 -12.45
N THR A 241 7.92 6.02 -12.98
CA THR A 241 8.19 5.53 -14.35
C THR A 241 7.80 4.06 -14.48
N PHE A 242 8.19 3.22 -13.52
CA PHE A 242 7.77 1.81 -13.46
C PHE A 242 6.25 1.67 -13.36
N TYR A 243 5.59 2.49 -12.54
CA TYR A 243 4.14 2.48 -12.41
C TYR A 243 3.43 2.84 -13.72
N ILE A 244 3.90 3.87 -14.43
CA ILE A 244 3.35 4.29 -15.73
C ILE A 244 3.51 3.16 -16.76
N ILE A 245 4.70 2.55 -16.83
CA ILE A 245 4.97 1.42 -17.74
C ILE A 245 4.07 0.23 -17.40
N TYR A 246 3.95 -0.14 -16.13
CA TYR A 246 3.06 -1.21 -15.66
C TYR A 246 1.60 -0.94 -16.04
N ARG A 247 1.12 0.28 -15.80
CA ARG A 247 -0.26 0.68 -16.16
C ARG A 247 -0.48 0.57 -17.67
N ARG A 248 0.50 0.99 -18.48
CA ARG A 248 0.43 0.91 -19.95
C ARG A 248 0.38 -0.54 -20.44
N MET A 249 1.09 -1.47 -19.80
CA MET A 249 1.03 -2.89 -20.16
C MET A 249 -0.28 -3.58 -19.74
N ARG A 250 -0.94 -3.09 -18.68
CA ARG A 250 -2.15 -3.73 -18.13
C ARG A 250 -3.46 -3.17 -18.73
N TYR A 251 -3.47 -1.92 -19.16
CA TYR A 251 -4.67 -1.21 -19.63
C TYR A 251 -4.54 -0.58 -21.03
N GLY A 252 -3.35 -0.64 -21.63
CA GLY A 252 -3.10 -0.20 -23.00
C GLY A 252 -3.28 -1.31 -24.02
#